data_AF-A0A945C4M3-F1
#
_entry.id   AF-A0A945C4M3-F1
#
_cell.length_a   1.000
_cell.length_b   1.000
_cell.length_c   1.000
_cell.angle_alpha   90.00
_cell.angle_beta   90.00
_cell.angle_gamma   90.00
#
_symmetry.space_group_name_H-M   'P 1'
#
loop_
_entity.id
_entity.type
_entity.pdbx_description
1 polymer ?
#
loop_
_entity_poly.entity_id
_entity_poly.type
_entity_poly.pdbx_seq_one_letter_code
_entity_poly.pdbx_strand_id
1 'polypeptide(L)'
;MMLDKKKKLKVVEKFRTHKNDTGSTEVQVAILTEEIKELTNHLKTHKKDFSSRRGLLAKVALRHKLLRYLEREDDKRFIKLVKALKLKIAKRELQYEDGFPGNKNAKNKKEEVEDKKE
;
A
#
# COMPACT_ATOMS: atom_id res chain seq x y z
N MET A 1 2.33 2.58 -20.57
CA MET A 1 0.98 2.07 -20.88
C MET A 1 0.01 2.44 -19.78
N MET A 2 -1.21 2.81 -20.16
CA MET A 2 -2.32 3.11 -19.27
C MET A 2 -3.17 1.84 -19.10
N LEU A 3 -3.62 1.57 -17.87
CA LEU A 3 -4.51 0.45 -17.60
C LEU A 3 -5.82 0.64 -18.38
N ASP A 4 -6.34 -0.43 -18.98
CA ASP A 4 -7.62 -0.37 -19.69
C ASP A 4 -8.74 0.12 -18.76
N LYS A 5 -9.61 0.99 -19.25
CA LYS A 5 -10.67 1.62 -18.45
C LYS A 5 -11.57 0.56 -17.80
N LYS A 6 -11.89 -0.53 -18.50
CA LYS A 6 -12.74 -1.61 -17.96
C LYS A 6 -12.03 -2.37 -16.86
N LYS A 7 -10.73 -2.63 -17.00
CA LYS A 7 -9.93 -3.27 -15.94
C LYS A 7 -9.83 -2.37 -14.71
N LYS A 8 -9.62 -1.07 -14.90
CA LYS A 8 -9.52 -0.10 -13.81
C LYS A 8 -10.81 -0.07 -12.99
N LEU A 9 -11.96 0.01 -13.66
CA LEU A 9 -13.27 -0.01 -12.99
C LEU A 9 -13.48 -1.29 -12.18
N LYS A 10 -13.17 -2.46 -12.74
CA LYS A 10 -13.26 -3.75 -12.03
C LYS A 10 -12.38 -3.80 -10.77
N VAL A 11 -11.21 -3.19 -10.80
CA VAL A 11 -10.34 -3.11 -9.62
C VAL A 11 -10.94 -2.17 -8.58
N VAL A 12 -11.41 -0.99 -8.99
CA VAL A 12 -12.06 -0.03 -8.10
C VAL A 12 -13.28 -0.66 -7.41
N GLU A 13 -14.15 -1.33 -8.15
CA GLU A 13 -15.36 -1.98 -7.61
C GLU A 13 -15.06 -3.07 -6.56
N LYS A 14 -13.91 -3.75 -6.67
CA LYS A 14 -13.50 -4.81 -5.75
C LYS A 14 -12.91 -4.29 -4.45
N PHE A 15 -12.21 -3.16 -4.51
CA PHE A 15 -11.43 -2.63 -3.38
C PHE A 15 -12.02 -1.35 -2.76
N ARG A 16 -13.10 -0.81 -3.34
CA ARG A 16 -13.84 0.32 -2.77
C ARG A 16 -14.37 -0.01 -1.39
N THR A 17 -14.24 0.94 -0.47
CA THR A 17 -14.79 0.83 0.89
C THR A 17 -16.26 1.25 0.95
N HIS A 18 -16.68 2.15 0.07
CA HIS A 18 -18.05 2.64 -0.08
C HIS A 18 -18.38 2.86 -1.57
N LYS A 19 -19.66 3.05 -1.91
CA LYS A 19 -20.12 3.05 -3.32
C LYS A 19 -19.41 4.07 -4.22
N ASN A 20 -19.06 5.24 -3.69
CA ASN A 20 -18.42 6.35 -4.42
C ASN A 20 -16.91 6.48 -4.14
N ASP A 21 -16.31 5.46 -3.52
CA ASP A 21 -14.89 5.48 -3.19
C ASP A 21 -14.03 5.29 -4.44
N THR A 22 -13.34 6.36 -4.82
CA THR A 22 -12.43 6.37 -5.96
C THR A 22 -10.98 6.67 -5.56
N GLY A 23 -10.77 7.05 -4.30
CA GLY A 23 -9.53 7.67 -3.83
C GLY A 23 -8.94 7.05 -2.57
N SER A 24 -9.60 6.07 -1.95
CA SER A 24 -9.04 5.39 -0.78
C SER A 24 -7.70 4.75 -1.07
N THR A 25 -6.91 4.61 0.00
CA THR A 25 -5.57 4.02 -0.09
C THR A 25 -5.63 2.59 -0.63
N GLU A 26 -6.68 1.85 -0.29
CA GLU A 26 -6.98 0.50 -0.75
C GLU A 26 -7.17 0.46 -2.28
N VAL A 27 -8.02 1.33 -2.83
CA VAL A 27 -8.27 1.43 -4.27
C VAL A 27 -7.00 1.84 -5.01
N GLN A 28 -6.28 2.85 -4.52
CA GLN A 28 -5.04 3.32 -5.14
C GLN A 28 -3.96 2.21 -5.19
N VAL A 29 -3.74 1.51 -4.08
CA VAL A 29 -2.76 0.41 -3.99
C VAL A 29 -3.15 -0.75 -4.91
N ALA A 30 -4.45 -1.07 -5.03
CA ALA A 30 -4.93 -2.10 -5.93
C ALA A 30 -4.67 -1.74 -7.40
N ILE A 31 -4.98 -0.50 -7.82
CA ILE A 31 -4.70 -0.01 -9.18
C ILE A 31 -3.20 -0.06 -9.48
N LEU A 32 -2.37 0.50 -8.59
CA LEU A 32 -0.91 0.49 -8.75
C LEU A 32 -0.37 -0.94 -8.88
N THR A 33 -0.94 -1.88 -8.14
CA THR A 33 -0.52 -3.29 -8.18
C THR A 33 -0.76 -3.91 -9.55
N GLU A 34 -1.92 -3.65 -10.18
CA GLU A 34 -2.17 -4.17 -11.54
C GLU A 34 -1.36 -3.45 -12.61
N GLU A 35 -1.15 -2.14 -12.48
CA GLU A 35 -0.27 -1.42 -13.39
C GLU A 35 1.19 -1.93 -13.31
N ILE A 36 1.68 -2.22 -12.10
CA ILE A 36 3.00 -2.81 -11.87
C ILE A 36 3.07 -4.19 -12.54
N LYS A 37 2.03 -5.01 -12.42
CA LYS A 37 1.98 -6.35 -13.02
C LYS A 37 2.02 -6.30 -14.55
N GLU A 38 1.22 -5.44 -15.18
CA GLU A 38 1.22 -5.27 -16.62
C GLU A 38 2.58 -4.73 -17.12
N LEU A 39 3.13 -3.72 -16.44
CA LEU A 39 4.41 -3.12 -16.80
C LEU A 39 5.59 -4.08 -16.60
N THR A 40 5.54 -4.92 -15.56
CA THR A 40 6.54 -5.98 -15.33
C THR A 40 6.54 -6.98 -16.48
N ASN A 41 5.35 -7.40 -16.96
CA ASN A 41 5.26 -8.31 -18.11
C ASN A 41 5.78 -7.67 -19.39
N HIS A 42 5.48 -6.39 -19.64
CA HIS A 42 6.01 -5.65 -20.77
C HIS A 42 7.55 -5.56 -20.75
N LEU A 43 8.15 -5.29 -19.58
CA LEU A 43 9.61 -5.19 -19.46
C LEU A 43 10.33 -6.54 -19.58
N LYS A 44 9.64 -7.67 -19.43
CA LYS A 44 10.22 -9.00 -19.69
C LYS A 44 10.57 -9.17 -21.17
N THR A 45 9.73 -8.68 -22.08
CA THR A 45 9.98 -8.70 -23.52
C THR A 45 10.87 -7.53 -23.94
N HIS A 46 10.66 -6.34 -23.37
CA HIS A 46 11.40 -5.11 -23.71
C HIS A 46 12.49 -4.78 -22.68
N LYS A 47 13.54 -5.60 -22.62
CA LYS A 47 14.60 -5.48 -21.61
C LYS A 47 15.36 -4.14 -21.64
N LYS A 48 15.45 -3.50 -22.80
CA LYS A 48 16.16 -2.23 -23.05
C LYS A 48 15.31 -0.97 -22.81
N ASP A 49 14.04 -1.12 -22.42
CA ASP A 49 13.21 0.05 -22.10
C ASP A 49 13.47 0.54 -20.66
N PHE A 50 14.47 1.41 -20.53
CA PHE A 50 14.89 1.99 -19.25
C PHE A 50 13.93 3.08 -18.74
N SER A 51 13.25 3.80 -19.65
CA SER A 51 12.28 4.84 -19.30
C SER A 51 11.05 4.25 -18.62
N SER A 52 10.50 3.16 -19.17
CA SER A 52 9.41 2.41 -18.55
C SER A 52 9.83 1.75 -17.24
N ARG A 53 11.08 1.27 -17.13
CA ARG A 53 11.64 0.74 -15.87
C ARG A 53 11.70 1.81 -14.78
N ARG A 54 12.11 3.03 -15.11
CA ARG A 54 12.06 4.17 -14.17
C ARG A 54 10.62 4.45 -13.71
N GLY A 55 9.66 4.45 -14.64
CA GLY A 55 8.23 4.58 -14.32
C GLY A 55 7.73 3.46 -13.40
N LEU A 56 8.16 2.22 -13.63
CA LEU A 56 7.86 1.07 -12.77
C LEU A 56 8.35 1.29 -11.34
N LEU A 57 9.62 1.70 -11.17
CA LEU A 57 10.21 1.94 -9.86
C LEU A 57 9.47 3.06 -9.11
N ALA A 58 9.09 4.14 -9.80
CA ALA A 58 8.29 5.21 -9.20
C ALA A 58 6.93 4.70 -8.70
N LYS A 59 6.24 3.84 -9.47
CA LYS A 59 4.97 3.22 -9.04
C LYS A 59 5.14 2.29 -7.84
N VAL A 60 6.21 1.50 -7.82
CA VAL A 60 6.54 0.63 -6.68
C VAL A 60 6.81 1.45 -5.42
N ALA A 61 7.57 2.54 -5.53
CA ALA A 61 7.86 3.44 -4.43
C ALA A 61 6.59 4.13 -3.88
N LEU A 62 5.72 4.62 -4.77
CA LEU A 62 4.43 5.21 -4.39
C LEU A 62 3.55 4.19 -3.66
N ARG A 63 3.43 2.98 -4.19
CA ARG A 63 2.67 1.90 -3.54
C ARG A 63 3.20 1.59 -2.15
N HIS A 64 4.53 1.55 -1.99
CA HIS A 64 5.15 1.33 -0.68
C HIS A 64 4.84 2.47 0.30
N LYS A 65 4.88 3.74 -0.15
CA LYS A 65 4.52 4.90 0.67
C LYS A 65 3.05 4.82 1.14
N LEU A 66 2.13 4.45 0.25
CA LEU A 66 0.71 4.29 0.57
C LEU A 66 0.47 3.14 1.57
N LEU A 67 1.13 2.00 1.38
CA LEU A 67 1.06 0.89 2.33
C LEU A 67 1.59 1.26 3.71
N ARG A 68 2.71 2.00 3.78
CA ARG A 68 3.25 2.53 5.05
C ARG A 68 2.33 3.53 5.71
N TYR A 69 1.61 4.34 4.93
CA TYR A 69 0.59 5.23 5.47
C TYR A 69 -0.56 4.42 6.06
N LEU A 70 -1.10 3.45 5.32
CA LEU A 70 -2.19 2.61 5.79
C LEU A 70 -1.83 1.80 7.04
N GLU A 71 -0.60 1.27 7.10
CA GLU A 71 -0.04 0.59 8.29
C GLU A 71 -0.04 1.52 9.51
N ARG A 72 0.36 2.79 9.37
CA ARG A 72 0.36 3.72 10.51
C ARG A 72 -1.03 4.14 10.97
N GLU A 73 -1.99 4.21 10.06
CA GLU A 73 -3.35 4.68 10.36
C GLU A 73 -4.26 3.54 10.85
N ASP A 74 -4.16 2.35 10.23
CA ASP A 74 -5.02 1.21 10.53
C ASP A 74 -4.36 -0.12 10.11
N ASP A 75 -3.75 -0.79 11.09
CA ASP A 75 -3.13 -2.09 10.92
C ASP A 75 -4.09 -3.17 10.39
N LYS A 76 -5.38 -3.14 10.79
CA LYS A 76 -6.36 -4.14 10.35
C LYS A 76 -6.65 -4.01 8.87
N ARG A 77 -6.84 -2.77 8.38
CA ARG A 77 -7.03 -2.49 6.95
C ARG A 77 -5.80 -2.84 6.14
N PHE A 78 -4.61 -2.51 6.65
CA PHE A 78 -3.35 -2.90 6.04
C PHE A 78 -3.20 -4.42 5.87
N ILE A 79 -3.39 -5.21 6.94
CA ILE A 79 -3.29 -6.67 6.89
C ILE A 79 -4.30 -7.25 5.88
N LYS A 80 -5.54 -6.77 5.90
CA LYS A 80 -6.60 -7.21 4.97
C LYS A 80 -6.22 -6.92 3.52
N LEU A 81 -5.71 -5.73 3.24
CA LEU A 81 -5.30 -5.31 1.90
C LEU A 81 -4.11 -6.13 1.38
N VAL A 82 -3.08 -6.31 2.22
CA VAL A 82 -1.88 -7.08 1.88
C VAL A 82 -2.23 -8.54 1.58
N LYS A 83 -3.13 -9.14 2.38
CA LYS A 83 -3.63 -10.51 2.17
C LYS A 83 -4.42 -10.61 0.87
N ALA A 84 -5.30 -9.65 0.60
CA ALA A 84 -6.11 -9.63 -0.62
C ALA A 84 -5.27 -9.48 -1.90
N LEU A 85 -4.22 -8.64 -1.86
CA LEU A 85 -3.33 -8.39 -2.99
C LEU A 85 -2.13 -9.36 -3.05
N LYS A 86 -2.01 -10.30 -2.10
CA LYS A 86 -0.92 -11.28 -1.98
C LYS A 86 0.47 -10.63 -2.07
N LEU A 87 0.63 -9.44 -1.47
CA LEU A 87 1.89 -8.71 -1.52
C LEU A 87 2.88 -9.31 -0.53
N LYS A 88 4.09 -9.66 -1.01
CA LYS A 88 5.19 -10.08 -0.15
C LYS A 88 5.85 -8.83 0.42
N ILE A 89 5.67 -8.61 1.71
CA ILE A 89 6.42 -7.59 2.44
C ILE A 89 7.66 -8.30 2.95
N ALA A 90 8.84 -7.84 2.52
CA ALA A 90 10.07 -8.27 3.17
C ALA A 90 9.93 -7.87 4.65
N LYS A 91 9.79 -8.88 5.51
CA LYS A 91 9.84 -8.71 6.96
C LYS A 91 11.06 -7.84 7.23
N ARG A 92 10.84 -6.63 7.73
CA ARG A 92 11.91 -5.87 8.38
C ARG A 92 12.05 -6.50 9.77
N GLU A 93 12.45 -7.77 9.78
CA GLU A 93 12.82 -8.50 10.99
C GLU A 93 14.29 -8.20 11.23
N LEU A 94 14.55 -7.24 12.11
CA LEU A 94 15.55 -7.45 13.13
C LEU A 94 14.90 -6.94 14.42
N GLN A 95 14.52 -7.92 15.25
CA GLN A 95 14.09 -7.82 16.66
C GLN A 95 12.63 -7.42 16.92
N TYR A 96 11.75 -8.43 16.99
CA TYR A 96 10.44 -8.36 17.64
C TYR A 96 10.18 -9.64 18.44
N GLU A 97 10.72 -9.71 19.66
CA GLU A 97 10.15 -10.52 20.74
C GLU A 97 9.08 -9.70 21.51
N ASP A 98 9.20 -8.37 21.51
CA ASP A 98 8.26 -7.44 22.14
C ASP A 98 7.69 -6.42 21.12
N GLY A 99 6.48 -6.66 20.61
CA GLY A 99 5.62 -5.63 20.00
C GLY A 99 6.04 -4.99 18.68
N PHE A 100 5.27 -5.23 17.61
CA PHE A 100 5.42 -4.63 16.27
C PHE A 100 5.54 -3.09 16.30
N PRO A 101 6.41 -2.44 15.51
CA PRO A 101 6.68 -1.01 15.62
C PRO A 101 5.67 -0.22 14.81
N GLY A 102 4.46 -0.12 15.32
CA GLY A 102 3.58 0.99 15.02
C GLY A 102 4.22 2.27 15.52
N ASN A 103 4.66 3.13 14.59
CA ASN A 103 4.79 4.58 14.72
C ASN A 103 5.32 5.13 16.07
N LYS A 104 6.57 5.63 16.11
CA LYS A 104 7.13 6.37 17.27
C LYS A 104 6.30 7.61 17.66
N ASN A 105 5.37 8.06 16.81
CA ASN A 105 4.47 9.18 17.11
C ASN A 105 3.16 8.77 17.81
N ALA A 106 2.93 7.48 18.09
CA ALA A 106 1.75 7.02 18.86
C ALA A 106 1.96 7.02 20.38
N LYS A 107 3.19 7.24 20.87
CA LYS A 107 3.48 7.26 22.32
C LYS A 107 3.08 8.58 23.00
N ASN A 108 3.08 9.70 22.29
CA ASN A 108 2.78 11.02 22.90
C ASN A 108 1.29 11.36 23.01
N LYS A 109 0.38 10.37 23.02
CA LYS A 109 -1.07 10.64 23.19
C LYS A 109 -1.75 9.80 24.27
N LYS A 110 -1.02 8.90 24.94
CA LYS A 110 -1.54 8.11 26.06
C LYS A 110 -1.08 8.60 27.44
N GLU A 111 0.02 9.34 27.52
CA GLU A 111 0.52 9.86 28.81
C GLU A 111 -0.19 11.16 29.26
N GLU A 112 -0.84 11.91 28.38
CA GLU A 112 -1.48 13.20 28.75
C GLU A 112 -2.89 13.08 29.37
N VAL A 113 -3.46 11.87 29.48
CA VAL A 113 -4.84 11.67 29.98
C VAL A 113 -4.87 11.13 31.40
N GLU A 114 -3.76 10.59 31.92
CA GLU A 114 -3.69 10.07 33.30
C GLU A 114 -3.30 11.13 34.34
N ASP A 115 -2.60 12.20 33.96
CA ASP A 115 -2.15 13.28 34.88
C ASP A 115 -3.18 14.41 35.12
N LYS A 116 -4.47 14.21 34.83
CA LYS A 116 -5.53 15.20 35.14
C LYS A 116 -6.64 14.66 36.06
N LYS A 117 -6.38 13.59 36.79
CA LYS A 117 -7.35 12.98 37.72
C LYS A 117 -6.89 12.88 39.18
N GLU A 118 -5.79 13.52 39.55
CA GLU A 118 -5.46 13.80 40.95
C GLU A 118 -5.47 15.31 41.25
#